data_AF-A0A328B492-F1
#
_entry.id   AF-A0A328B492-F1
#
_cell.length_a   1.000
_cell.length_b   1.000
_cell.length_c   1.000
_cell.angle_alpha   90.00
_cell.angle_beta   90.00
_cell.angle_gamma   90.00
#
_symmetry.space_group_name_H-M   'P 1'
#
loop_
_entity.id
_entity.type
_entity.pdbx_description
1 polymer ?
#
loop_
_entity_poly.entity_id
_entity_poly.type
_entity_poly.pdbx_seq_one_letter_code
_entity_poly.pdbx_strand_id
1 'polypeptide(L)'
;MRRMILGGFCLGLMASAAAAAPQAVNAELIRLHDDLHLSEAQESAWQAYTTAIAPDPQAEARHRSTSELLPLVPTPRRIALIQATMAADQADFARQGAAVTAFYGQLSVDQQRTFDQDTLAGAGPGAGPGRSNMAAGAPDGRP
;
A
#
# COMPACT_ATOMS: atom_id res chain seq x y z
N MET A 1 -35.82 17.25 45.57
CA MET A 1 -34.84 16.19 45.24
C MET A 1 -33.87 16.72 44.21
N ARG A 2 -32.59 16.48 44.49
CA ARG A 2 -31.36 16.98 43.87
C ARG A 2 -31.14 16.29 42.52
N ARG A 3 -30.80 17.03 41.46
CA ARG A 3 -29.96 16.53 40.36
C ARG A 3 -29.36 17.68 39.53
N MET A 4 -28.09 17.89 39.83
CA MET A 4 -27.11 18.77 39.23
C MET A 4 -26.26 17.88 38.31
N ILE A 5 -26.24 18.12 37.00
CA ILE A 5 -25.25 17.59 36.04
C ILE A 5 -25.20 18.66 34.92
N LEU A 6 -24.34 19.67 34.91
CA LEU A 6 -22.88 19.65 34.73
C LEU A 6 -22.39 18.68 33.63
N GLY A 7 -22.90 18.86 32.42
CA GLY A 7 -22.32 18.29 31.20
C GLY A 7 -21.24 19.22 30.67
N GLY A 8 -20.02 19.08 31.21
CA GLY A 8 -18.87 19.89 30.82
C GLY A 8 -17.66 19.00 30.52
N PHE A 9 -17.45 18.79 29.22
CA PHE A 9 -16.15 18.77 28.55
C PHE A 9 -15.11 17.66 28.85
N CYS A 10 -14.43 17.29 27.78
CA CYS A 10 -13.19 16.50 27.71
C CYS A 10 -13.23 15.00 28.04
N LEU A 11 -13.49 14.19 27.01
CA LEU A 11 -12.53 13.12 26.73
C LEU A 11 -12.05 13.26 25.29
N GLY A 12 -10.75 13.55 25.18
CA GLY A 12 -10.08 13.96 23.97
C GLY A 12 -10.10 12.92 22.86
N LEU A 13 -10.14 13.48 21.65
CA LEU A 13 -9.77 12.91 20.38
C LEU A 13 -8.57 11.95 20.52
N MET A 14 -8.81 10.65 20.49
CA MET A 14 -7.78 9.68 20.10
C MET A 14 -7.65 9.77 18.58
N ALA A 15 -6.82 10.71 18.11
CA ALA A 15 -6.41 10.77 16.72
C ALA A 15 -5.62 9.48 16.41
N SER A 16 -6.29 8.53 15.75
CA SER A 16 -5.64 7.35 15.19
C SER A 16 -4.66 7.76 14.09
N ALA A 17 -3.39 7.44 14.26
CA ALA A 17 -2.34 7.59 13.25
C ALA A 17 -2.41 6.48 12.17
N ALA A 18 -3.60 6.21 11.63
CA ALA A 18 -3.83 5.16 10.62
C ALA A 18 -4.12 5.69 9.21
N ALA A 19 -4.04 7.00 8.98
CA ALA A 19 -4.41 7.64 7.71
C ALA A 19 -3.22 8.21 6.90
N ALA A 20 -1.98 7.82 7.20
CA ALA A 20 -0.79 8.44 6.60
C ALA A 20 -0.42 7.92 5.19
N ALA A 21 -0.91 6.75 4.78
CA ALA A 21 -0.54 6.11 3.51
C ALA A 21 -1.17 6.75 2.24
N PRO A 22 -2.50 7.01 2.17
CA PRO A 22 -3.09 7.55 0.95
C PRO A 22 -2.65 9.01 0.68
N GLN A 23 -2.39 9.79 1.73
CA GLN A 23 -1.91 11.17 1.59
C GLN A 23 -0.50 11.25 1.00
N ALA A 24 0.42 10.36 1.41
CA ALA A 24 1.80 10.37 0.92
C ALA A 24 1.89 10.01 -0.57
N VAL A 25 1.19 8.96 -0.99
CA VAL A 25 1.11 8.54 -2.41
C VAL A 25 0.54 9.67 -3.28
N ASN A 26 -0.52 10.34 -2.81
CA ASN A 26 -1.10 11.46 -3.56
C ASN A 26 -0.13 12.64 -3.70
N ALA A 27 0.65 12.96 -2.68
CA ALA A 27 1.63 14.05 -2.74
C ALA A 27 2.78 13.74 -3.71
N GLU A 28 3.25 12.49 -3.74
CA GLU A 28 4.27 12.02 -4.68
C GLU A 28 3.77 12.10 -6.14
N LEU A 29 2.52 11.69 -6.39
CA LEU A 29 1.92 11.76 -7.71
C LEU A 29 1.69 13.20 -8.19
N ILE A 30 1.30 14.13 -7.31
CA ILE A 30 1.20 15.55 -7.65
C ILE A 30 2.56 16.10 -8.07
N ARG A 31 3.60 15.84 -7.27
CA ARG A 31 4.96 16.30 -7.60
C ARG A 31 5.44 15.72 -8.94
N LEU A 32 5.24 14.42 -9.15
CA LEU A 32 5.63 13.75 -10.39
C LEU A 32 4.89 14.35 -11.61
N HIS A 33 3.59 14.65 -11.50
CA HIS A 33 2.84 15.30 -12.58
C HIS A 33 3.44 16.66 -12.94
N ASP A 34 3.70 17.49 -11.93
CA ASP A 34 4.28 18.81 -12.09
C ASP A 34 5.66 18.74 -12.76
N ASP A 35 6.54 17.86 -12.28
CA ASP A 35 7.93 17.70 -12.74
C ASP A 35 8.02 17.10 -14.16
N LEU A 36 7.03 16.30 -14.57
CA LEU A 36 6.97 15.73 -15.92
C LEU A 36 6.53 16.76 -16.97
N HIS A 37 5.93 17.88 -16.59
CA HIS A 37 5.43 18.91 -17.51
C HIS A 37 4.65 18.29 -18.69
N LEU A 38 3.62 17.50 -18.38
CA LEU A 38 2.88 16.74 -19.38
C LEU A 38 2.19 17.66 -20.40
N SER A 39 2.16 17.20 -21.66
CA SER A 39 1.33 17.82 -22.70
C SER A 39 -0.13 17.38 -22.57
N GLU A 40 -1.05 18.16 -23.12
CA GLU A 40 -2.49 17.82 -23.14
C GLU A 40 -2.77 16.42 -23.70
N ALA A 41 -1.96 15.96 -24.67
CA ALA A 41 -2.10 14.63 -25.26
C ALA A 41 -1.72 13.49 -24.28
N GLN A 42 -0.85 13.75 -23.31
CA GLN A 42 -0.35 12.78 -22.33
C GLN A 42 -1.25 12.66 -21.09
N GLU A 43 -2.13 13.63 -20.83
CA GLU A 43 -2.99 13.66 -19.64
C GLU A 43 -3.92 12.45 -19.54
N SER A 44 -4.42 11.95 -20.66
CA SER A 44 -5.28 10.74 -20.66
C SER A 44 -4.52 9.50 -20.19
N ALA A 45 -3.23 9.37 -20.56
CA ALA A 45 -2.39 8.26 -20.14
C ALA A 45 -1.93 8.42 -18.68
N TRP A 46 -1.73 9.65 -18.22
CA TRP A 46 -1.50 9.95 -16.80
C TRP A 46 -2.68 9.52 -15.91
N GLN A 47 -3.91 9.82 -16.31
CA GLN A 47 -5.11 9.37 -15.58
C GLN A 47 -5.22 7.84 -15.53
N ALA A 48 -4.92 7.17 -16.64
CA ALA A 48 -4.92 5.71 -16.69
C ALA A 48 -3.84 5.11 -15.78
N TYR A 49 -2.63 5.67 -15.79
CA TYR A 49 -1.52 5.28 -14.92
C TYR A 49 -1.88 5.43 -13.45
N THR A 50 -2.25 6.64 -13.02
CA THR A 50 -2.55 6.95 -11.62
C THR A 50 -3.73 6.13 -11.08
N THR A 51 -4.76 5.91 -11.89
CA THR A 51 -5.88 5.03 -11.52
C THR A 51 -5.43 3.58 -11.31
N ALA A 52 -4.54 3.08 -12.16
CA ALA A 52 -4.10 1.69 -12.09
C ALA A 52 -3.23 1.42 -10.85
N ILE A 53 -2.35 2.36 -10.48
CA ILE A 53 -1.42 2.22 -9.35
C ILE A 53 -2.01 2.69 -8.00
N ALA A 54 -3.20 3.27 -8.01
CA ALA A 54 -3.88 3.67 -6.80
C ALA A 54 -4.12 2.46 -5.86
N PRO A 55 -4.11 2.67 -4.53
CA PRO A 55 -4.47 1.61 -3.59
C PRO A 55 -5.84 1.01 -3.91
N ASP A 56 -5.91 -0.31 -4.07
CA ASP A 56 -7.14 -1.04 -4.39
C ASP A 56 -7.84 -1.54 -3.10
N PRO A 57 -9.02 -1.01 -2.75
CA PRO A 57 -9.78 -1.46 -1.58
C PRO A 57 -10.15 -2.95 -1.62
N GLN A 58 -10.29 -3.53 -2.81
CA GLN A 58 -10.60 -4.97 -2.98
C GLN A 58 -9.38 -5.83 -2.64
N ALA A 59 -8.19 -5.43 -3.08
CA ALA A 59 -6.94 -6.10 -2.70
C ALA A 59 -6.75 -6.05 -1.18
N GLU A 60 -6.93 -4.88 -0.57
CA GLU A 60 -6.83 -4.70 0.89
C GLU A 60 -7.87 -5.55 1.65
N ALA A 61 -9.12 -5.61 1.18
CA ALA A 61 -10.13 -6.48 1.76
C ALA A 61 -9.76 -7.98 1.65
N ARG A 62 -9.21 -8.42 0.52
CA ARG A 62 -8.74 -9.79 0.30
C ARG A 62 -7.59 -10.16 1.23
N HIS A 63 -6.64 -9.25 1.45
CA HIS A 63 -5.54 -9.47 2.40
C HIS A 63 -6.04 -9.58 3.83
N ARG A 64 -6.98 -8.72 4.23
CA ARG A 64 -7.62 -8.78 5.55
C ARG A 64 -8.35 -10.11 5.75
N SER A 65 -9.21 -10.51 4.82
CA SER A 65 -9.94 -11.78 4.91
C SER A 65 -9.00 -12.98 4.93
N THR A 66 -7.91 -12.93 4.15
CA THR A 66 -6.88 -13.98 4.18
C THR A 66 -6.26 -14.10 5.57
N SER A 67 -5.87 -12.97 6.16
CA SER A 67 -5.25 -12.91 7.48
C SER A 67 -6.17 -13.43 8.58
N GLU A 68 -7.47 -13.11 8.51
CA GLU A 68 -8.49 -13.57 9.45
C GLU A 68 -8.77 -15.08 9.32
N LEU A 69 -8.74 -15.65 8.12
CA LEU A 69 -9.02 -17.06 7.87
C LEU A 69 -7.84 -17.99 8.16
N LEU A 70 -6.60 -17.52 7.98
CA LEU A 70 -5.38 -18.30 8.20
C LEU A 70 -5.33 -19.08 9.53
N PRO A 71 -5.65 -18.50 10.70
CA PRO A 71 -5.62 -19.23 11.97
C PRO A 71 -6.80 -20.19 12.16
N LEU A 72 -7.86 -20.09 11.35
CA LEU A 72 -9.12 -20.83 11.53
C LEU A 72 -9.19 -22.11 10.69
N VAL A 73 -8.19 -22.37 9.83
CA VAL A 73 -8.20 -23.49 8.89
C VAL A 73 -7.00 -24.44 9.07
N PRO A 74 -7.17 -25.76 8.80
CA PRO A 74 -6.06 -26.71 8.82
C PRO A 74 -4.96 -26.36 7.80
N THR A 75 -3.72 -26.81 8.05
CA THR A 75 -2.52 -26.49 7.24
C THR A 75 -2.71 -26.67 5.73
N PRO A 76 -3.28 -27.77 5.19
CA PRO A 76 -3.48 -27.89 3.74
C PRO A 76 -4.36 -26.77 3.15
N ARG A 77 -5.40 -26.34 3.88
CA ARG A 77 -6.27 -25.24 3.45
C ARG A 77 -5.58 -23.88 3.61
N ARG A 78 -4.69 -23.71 4.59
CA ARG A 78 -3.84 -22.50 4.69
C ARG A 78 -2.98 -22.33 3.45
N ILE A 79 -2.32 -23.39 2.98
CA ILE A 79 -1.48 -23.34 1.77
C ILE A 79 -2.33 -22.95 0.56
N ALA A 80 -3.50 -23.56 0.39
CA ALA A 80 -4.40 -23.22 -0.72
C ALA A 80 -4.87 -21.75 -0.68
N LEU A 81 -5.20 -21.24 0.51
CA LEU A 81 -5.59 -19.84 0.70
C LEU A 81 -4.45 -18.87 0.34
N ILE A 82 -3.23 -19.15 0.81
CA ILE A 82 -2.04 -18.34 0.49
C ILE A 82 -1.78 -18.33 -1.02
N GLN A 83 -1.84 -19.51 -1.67
CA GLN A 83 -1.63 -19.62 -3.11
C GLN A 83 -2.67 -18.81 -3.90
N ALA A 84 -3.95 -18.85 -3.50
CA ALA A 84 -5.00 -18.09 -4.14
C ALA A 84 -4.77 -16.57 -4.00
N THR A 85 -4.40 -16.11 -2.81
CA THR A 85 -4.10 -14.69 -2.56
C THR A 85 -2.88 -14.25 -3.38
N MET A 86 -1.80 -15.03 -3.39
CA MET A 86 -0.62 -14.73 -4.21
C MET A 86 -0.93 -14.64 -5.71
N ALA A 87 -1.78 -15.54 -6.23
CA ALA A 87 -2.18 -15.49 -7.63
C ALA A 87 -2.98 -14.22 -7.96
N ALA A 88 -3.84 -13.77 -7.05
CA ALA A 88 -4.55 -12.50 -7.20
C ALA A 88 -3.60 -11.31 -7.15
N ASP A 89 -2.65 -11.30 -6.22
CA ASP A 89 -1.64 -10.23 -6.10
C ASP A 89 -0.75 -10.16 -7.35
N GLN A 90 -0.40 -11.32 -7.93
CA GLN A 90 0.34 -11.37 -9.19
C GLN A 90 -0.46 -10.78 -10.35
N ALA A 91 -1.77 -11.03 -10.41
CA ALA A 91 -2.64 -10.45 -11.42
C ALA A 91 -2.76 -8.92 -11.25
N ASP A 92 -2.84 -8.44 -10.01
CA ASP A 92 -2.86 -7.02 -9.69
C ASP A 92 -1.55 -6.33 -10.12
N PHE A 93 -0.40 -6.93 -9.80
CA PHE A 93 0.90 -6.45 -10.24
C PHE A 93 1.03 -6.41 -11.76
N ALA A 94 0.60 -7.46 -12.46
CA ALA A 94 0.65 -7.51 -13.92
C ALA A 94 -0.20 -6.38 -14.56
N ARG A 95 -1.40 -6.12 -14.02
CA ARG A 95 -2.26 -5.01 -14.46
C ARG A 95 -1.57 -3.66 -14.24
N GLN A 96 -1.02 -3.43 -13.04
CA GLN A 96 -0.32 -2.20 -12.70
C GLN A 96 0.90 -1.99 -13.60
N GLY A 97 1.74 -3.02 -13.75
CA GLY A 97 2.92 -2.97 -14.61
C GLY A 97 2.60 -2.68 -16.07
N ALA A 98 1.49 -3.22 -16.60
CA ALA A 98 1.03 -2.89 -17.94
C ALA A 98 0.66 -1.39 -18.07
N ALA A 99 0.01 -0.80 -17.07
CA ALA A 99 -0.31 0.62 -17.08
C ALA A 99 0.94 1.51 -16.96
N VAL A 100 1.89 1.14 -16.09
CA VAL A 100 3.17 1.86 -15.94
C VAL A 100 3.96 1.85 -17.25
N THR A 101 4.14 0.67 -17.85
CA THR A 101 4.89 0.53 -19.11
C THR A 101 4.19 1.25 -20.27
N ALA A 102 2.86 1.23 -20.32
CA ALA A 102 2.10 1.98 -21.33
C ALA A 102 2.26 3.50 -21.19
N PHE A 103 2.19 4.04 -19.96
CA PHE A 103 2.40 5.47 -19.72
C PHE A 103 3.84 5.89 -20.01
N TYR A 104 4.83 5.14 -19.54
CA TYR A 104 6.26 5.39 -19.79
C TYR A 104 6.58 5.43 -21.30
N GLY A 105 5.92 4.58 -22.09
CA GLY A 105 6.06 4.56 -23.56
C GLY A 105 5.52 5.82 -24.27
N GLN A 106 4.73 6.66 -23.59
CA GLN A 106 4.23 7.94 -24.13
C GLN A 106 5.05 9.15 -23.69
N LEU A 107 6.00 8.96 -22.76
CA LEU A 107 6.87 10.03 -22.29
C LEU A 107 8.00 10.30 -23.29
N SER A 108 8.43 11.56 -23.37
CA SER A 108 9.68 11.91 -24.06
C SER A 108 10.89 11.38 -23.30
N VAL A 109 12.07 11.35 -23.94
CA VAL A 109 13.32 10.89 -23.29
C VAL A 109 13.65 11.67 -22.01
N ASP A 110 13.39 12.99 -22.00
CA ASP A 110 13.65 13.81 -20.82
C ASP A 110 12.63 13.55 -19.71
N GLN A 111 11.35 13.36 -20.06
CA GLN A 111 10.30 12.99 -19.12
C GLN A 111 10.54 11.59 -18.52
N GLN A 112 11.00 10.62 -19.33
CA GLN A 112 11.38 9.29 -18.85
C GLN A 112 12.49 9.38 -17.80
N ARG A 113 13.50 10.23 -18.03
CA ARG A 113 14.56 10.46 -17.04
C ARG A 113 14.03 11.03 -15.74
N THR A 114 13.14 12.02 -15.80
CA THR A 114 12.47 12.58 -14.62
C THR A 114 11.66 11.49 -13.90
N PHE A 115 10.84 10.73 -14.63
CA PHE A 115 10.06 9.63 -14.09
C PHE A 115 10.93 8.62 -13.35
N ASP A 116 12.02 8.17 -13.97
CA ASP A 116 12.95 7.21 -13.37
C ASP A 116 13.55 7.77 -12.07
N GLN A 117 14.04 9.02 -12.09
CA GLN A 117 14.63 9.68 -10.92
C GLN A 117 13.64 9.81 -9.76
N ASP A 118 12.41 10.24 -10.05
CA ASP A 118 11.41 10.55 -9.04
C ASP A 118 10.70 9.31 -8.48
N THR A 119 10.59 8.25 -9.28
CA THR A 119 9.96 7.00 -8.83
C THR A 119 10.95 6.03 -8.18
N LEU A 120 12.26 6.16 -8.43
CA LEU A 120 13.32 5.42 -7.73
C LEU A 120 13.38 5.76 -6.23
N ALA A 121 13.06 7.01 -5.85
CA ALA A 121 13.18 7.49 -4.47
C ALA A 121 12.20 6.79 -3.50
N GLY A 122 11.07 6.26 -3.99
CA GLY A 122 10.10 5.50 -3.20
C GLY A 122 10.48 4.02 -2.98
N ALA A 123 11.46 3.49 -3.73
CA ALA A 123 11.92 2.10 -3.68
C ALA A 123 13.12 1.89 -2.73
N GLY A 124 13.20 2.68 -1.65
CA GLY A 124 14.28 2.58 -0.67
C GLY A 124 14.36 1.21 0.02
N PRO A 125 15.55 0.80 0.51
CA PRO A 125 15.76 -0.49 1.18
C PRO A 125 15.06 -0.51 2.55
N GLY A 126 13.77 -0.86 2.58
CA GLY A 126 13.00 -0.95 3.83
C GLY A 126 11.60 -1.57 3.73
N ALA A 127 11.06 -1.78 2.54
CA ALA A 127 9.74 -2.40 2.37
C ALA A 127 9.86 -3.94 2.35
N GLY A 128 10.05 -4.54 3.52
CA GLY A 128 9.93 -5.99 3.70
C GLY A 128 9.14 -6.31 4.98
N PRO A 129 7.99 -7.00 4.91
CA PRO A 129 7.32 -7.49 6.11
C PRO A 129 8.04 -8.79 6.53
N GLY A 130 8.95 -8.71 7.49
CA GLY A 130 9.82 -9.86 7.77
C GLY A 130 10.56 -9.89 9.10
N ARG A 131 9.82 -10.17 10.18
CA ARG A 131 10.28 -10.94 11.36
C ARG A 131 11.24 -10.24 12.35
N SER A 132 10.67 -9.52 13.31
CA SER A 132 11.29 -9.24 14.62
C SER A 132 10.37 -9.65 15.76
N ASN A 133 9.91 -10.91 15.77
CA ASN A 133 9.36 -11.51 16.98
C ASN A 133 9.52 -13.03 16.96
N MET A 134 10.75 -13.50 17.19
CA MET A 134 11.05 -14.87 17.65
C MET A 134 12.45 -14.90 18.25
N ALA A 135 12.55 -14.47 19.51
CA ALA A 135 13.61 -14.88 20.44
C ALA A 135 13.14 -14.70 21.89
N ALA A 136 11.92 -15.17 22.18
CA ALA A 136 11.53 -15.54 23.54
C ALA A 136 11.58 -17.06 23.60
N GLY A 137 12.53 -17.60 24.37
CA GLY A 137 12.60 -19.02 24.72
C GLY A 137 13.68 -19.82 24.02
N ALA A 138 14.96 -19.56 24.33
CA ALA A 138 15.93 -20.64 24.33
C ALA A 138 15.79 -21.39 25.68
N PRO A 139 15.56 -22.72 25.72
CA PRO A 139 15.78 -23.46 26.94
C PRO A 139 17.28 -23.50 27.20
N ASP A 140 17.71 -22.85 28.28
CA ASP A 140 19.08 -22.91 28.75
C ASP A 140 19.35 -24.34 29.25
N GLY A 141 19.98 -25.12 28.38
CA GLY A 141 20.39 -26.49 28.66
C GLY A 141 21.90 -26.55 28.72
N ARG A 142 22.45 -26.62 29.94
CA ARG A 142 23.54 -27.53 30.40
C ARG A 142 24.21 -27.01 31.69
N PRO A 143 24.94 -27.87 32.42
CA PRO A 143 24.99 -29.35 32.40
C PRO A 143 24.11 -30.02 33.46
#